data_AF-A0A8S1ACC4-F1
#
_entry.id   AF-A0A8S1ACC4-F1
#
_cell.length_a   1.000
_cell.length_b   1.000
_cell.length_c   1.000
_cell.angle_alpha   90.00
_cell.angle_beta   90.00
_cell.angle_gamma   90.00
#
_symmetry.space_group_name_H-M   'P 1'
#
loop_
_entity.id
_entity.type
_entity.pdbx_description
1 polymer ?
#
loop_
_entity_poly.entity_id
_entity_poly.type
_entity_poly.pdbx_seq_one_letter_code
_entity_poly.pdbx_strand_id
1 'polypeptide(L)'
;MNILYVALVYAGFFDACVIARGGHGGHGGHGGHGGHGGHGGHGGYHGGHSSTRGSYGSHGYNHVTSRHYYYTYHPPTQIHYTCRHCSSSGSGTYPVYRHQLPSYVYIYKDTGGRYNQLLTGLAMYNLGRSSSGSNSNSYSSRNYAPSQEEKCSLQVTDLIHFEETEFPCFMISSFIQSSKSNTEKSIDITSSQIDVRPESTREDPLQVTEDQECILWHNTTTDKEKNQVPCALLKEYAKTVTSNGVPVYIWLPTLIAVIITIYVTCYYVNKYRQSRVKETTPLNDIPVVGYSANH
;
A
#
# COMPACT_ATOMS: atom_id res chain seq x y z
N MET A 1 3.64 -5.39 7.62
CA MET A 1 4.27 -5.88 8.87
C MET A 1 3.16 -6.27 9.84
N ASN A 2 3.03 -7.55 10.14
CA ASN A 2 1.91 -8.08 10.93
C ASN A 2 1.93 -7.58 12.37
N ILE A 3 0.81 -7.01 12.84
CA ILE A 3 0.58 -6.65 14.24
C ILE A 3 0.85 -7.86 15.17
N LEU A 4 0.59 -9.07 14.67
CA LEU A 4 0.89 -10.33 15.35
C LEU A 4 2.39 -10.55 15.58
N TYR A 5 3.25 -10.09 14.67
CA TYR A 5 4.70 -10.21 14.81
C TYR A 5 5.23 -9.19 15.84
N VAL A 6 4.67 -7.98 15.85
CA VAL A 6 4.98 -6.96 16.86
C VAL A 6 4.53 -7.43 18.24
N ALA A 7 3.34 -8.04 18.35
CA ALA A 7 2.81 -8.59 19.58
C ALA A 7 3.62 -9.81 20.08
N LEU A 8 4.06 -10.70 19.19
CA LEU A 8 4.90 -11.86 19.55
C LEU A 8 6.30 -11.46 19.99
N VAL A 9 6.92 -10.46 19.33
CA VAL A 9 8.18 -9.88 19.78
C VAL A 9 7.99 -9.21 21.14
N TYR A 10 6.92 -8.44 21.33
CA TYR A 10 6.59 -7.86 22.63
C TYR A 10 6.38 -8.92 23.72
N ALA A 11 5.64 -10.00 23.44
CA ALA A 11 5.37 -11.08 24.39
C ALA A 11 6.65 -11.85 24.77
N GLY A 12 7.53 -12.14 23.81
CA GLY A 12 8.81 -12.82 24.08
C GLY A 12 9.78 -11.98 24.93
N PHE A 13 9.75 -10.66 24.79
CA PHE A 13 10.55 -9.76 25.63
C PHE A 13 10.02 -9.63 27.06
N PHE A 14 8.69 -9.76 27.27
CA PHE A 14 8.13 -9.88 28.63
C PHE A 14 8.48 -11.23 29.28
N ASP A 15 8.50 -12.32 28.50
CA ASP A 15 8.77 -13.66 29.04
C ASP A 15 10.23 -13.83 29.52
N ALA A 16 11.20 -13.19 28.84
CA ALA A 16 12.60 -13.20 29.28
C ALA A 16 12.83 -12.53 30.66
N CYS A 17 11.91 -11.66 31.10
CA CYS A 17 11.93 -11.08 32.44
C CYS A 17 11.06 -11.84 33.45
N VAL A 18 10.19 -12.75 32.99
CA VAL A 18 9.13 -13.39 33.82
C VAL A 18 9.41 -14.87 34.13
N ILE A 19 10.39 -15.53 33.48
CA ILE A 19 10.92 -16.84 33.95
C ILE A 19 11.83 -16.63 35.19
N ALA A 20 11.28 -16.04 36.24
CA ALA A 20 11.70 -16.15 37.63
C ALA A 20 10.55 -15.72 38.56
N ARG A 21 9.61 -16.66 38.80
CA ARG A 21 8.53 -16.67 39.82
C ARG A 21 7.33 -15.76 39.48
N GLY A 22 6.08 -16.20 39.48
CA GLY A 22 5.39 -17.06 40.45
C GLY A 22 4.71 -16.17 41.52
N GLY A 23 3.39 -15.96 41.44
CA GLY A 23 2.62 -15.31 42.52
C GLY A 23 1.33 -14.60 42.09
N HIS A 24 0.22 -14.99 42.72
CA HIS A 24 -1.17 -14.53 42.56
C HIS A 24 -1.44 -13.04 42.87
N GLY A 25 -2.52 -12.51 42.28
CA GLY A 25 -3.50 -11.68 43.00
C GLY A 25 -3.91 -10.37 42.34
N GLY A 26 -5.23 -10.11 42.26
CA GLY A 26 -5.76 -8.73 42.27
C GLY A 26 -6.83 -8.40 41.24
N HIS A 27 -8.07 -8.24 41.74
CA HIS A 27 -9.26 -7.76 41.04
C HIS A 27 -9.23 -6.25 40.69
N GLY A 28 -10.07 -5.86 39.74
CA GLY A 28 -10.95 -4.69 39.89
C GLY A 28 -10.80 -3.56 38.87
N GLY A 29 -11.93 -3.06 38.36
CA GLY A 29 -12.03 -1.69 37.85
C GLY A 29 -12.90 -1.49 36.61
N HIS A 30 -14.17 -1.13 36.83
CA HIS A 30 -15.11 -0.59 35.84
C HIS A 30 -14.80 0.87 35.46
N GLY A 31 -15.28 1.29 34.29
CA GLY A 31 -15.96 2.59 34.12
C GLY A 31 -15.26 3.63 33.24
N GLY A 32 -16.02 4.26 32.34
CA GLY A 32 -15.64 5.53 31.72
C GLY A 32 -16.30 5.83 30.37
N HIS A 33 -17.51 6.41 30.41
CA HIS A 33 -18.16 7.07 29.28
C HIS A 33 -17.55 8.45 28.98
N GLY A 34 -17.76 8.94 27.75
CA GLY A 34 -18.05 10.37 27.51
C GLY A 34 -17.03 11.14 26.67
N GLY A 35 -17.51 11.87 25.66
CA GLY A 35 -16.72 12.89 24.97
C GLY A 35 -17.28 13.32 23.62
N HIS A 36 -18.39 14.07 23.62
CA HIS A 36 -18.80 14.91 22.49
C HIS A 36 -17.90 16.15 22.36
N GLY A 37 -17.84 16.73 21.16
CA GLY A 37 -17.73 18.18 20.98
C GLY A 37 -16.61 18.65 20.06
N GLY A 38 -16.96 19.54 19.11
CA GLY A 38 -15.97 20.36 18.42
C GLY A 38 -16.39 20.92 17.07
N HIS A 39 -17.39 21.80 17.03
CA HIS A 39 -17.56 22.77 15.95
C HIS A 39 -16.46 23.84 16.01
N GLY A 40 -16.06 24.39 14.86
CA GLY A 40 -15.38 25.69 14.81
C GLY A 40 -14.61 25.94 13.52
N GLY A 41 -14.93 27.05 12.82
CA GLY A 41 -13.99 27.64 11.87
C GLY A 41 -14.62 28.40 10.71
N HIS A 42 -15.07 29.62 10.98
CA HIS A 42 -15.46 30.63 9.99
C HIS A 42 -14.26 31.20 9.19
N GLY A 43 -14.56 31.77 8.02
CA GLY A 43 -14.04 33.10 7.67
C GLY A 43 -13.16 33.18 6.41
N GLY A 44 -13.68 33.85 5.37
CA GLY A 44 -12.88 34.27 4.22
C GLY A 44 -13.72 34.90 3.11
N TYR A 45 -14.14 36.16 3.31
CA TYR A 45 -14.72 37.03 2.28
C TYR A 45 -13.62 37.75 1.51
N HIS A 46 -13.53 37.53 0.20
CA HIS A 46 -13.08 38.47 -0.86
C HIS A 46 -13.72 37.91 -2.16
N GLY A 47 -14.49 38.61 -2.98
CA GLY A 47 -14.45 40.01 -3.37
C GLY A 47 -14.00 40.08 -4.84
N GLY A 48 -14.93 40.00 -5.80
CA GLY A 48 -14.59 40.14 -7.23
C GLY A 48 -15.73 39.80 -8.19
N HIS A 49 -16.46 40.83 -8.63
CA HIS A 49 -17.43 40.75 -9.72
C HIS A 49 -16.74 40.54 -11.08
N SER A 50 -17.20 39.56 -11.85
CA SER A 50 -17.28 39.69 -13.31
C SER A 50 -18.40 38.80 -13.85
N SER A 51 -19.44 39.47 -14.32
CA SER A 51 -20.59 38.90 -14.99
C SER A 51 -20.22 38.52 -16.42
N THR A 52 -20.10 37.23 -16.71
CA THR A 52 -20.29 36.74 -18.08
C THR A 52 -21.16 35.48 -18.07
N ARG A 53 -22.24 35.62 -18.84
CA ARG A 53 -23.33 34.68 -19.16
C ARG A 53 -22.87 33.26 -19.47
N GLY A 54 -23.67 32.31 -18.98
CA GLY A 54 -23.92 31.03 -19.66
C GLY A 54 -22.96 29.91 -19.31
N SER A 55 -23.13 29.30 -18.13
CA SER A 55 -22.58 27.96 -17.89
C SER A 55 -23.67 27.08 -17.32
N TYR A 56 -24.19 26.20 -18.17
CA TYR A 56 -25.03 25.08 -17.80
C TYR A 56 -24.34 24.31 -16.68
N GLY A 57 -25.12 23.95 -15.65
CA GLY A 57 -24.64 23.31 -14.44
C GLY A 57 -23.91 22.01 -14.74
N SER A 58 -22.58 22.08 -14.76
CA SER A 58 -21.73 20.92 -14.61
C SER A 58 -21.85 20.49 -13.16
N HIS A 59 -22.67 19.47 -12.89
CA HIS A 59 -22.69 18.79 -11.60
C HIS A 59 -21.25 18.38 -11.28
N GLY A 60 -20.63 19.08 -10.33
CA GLY A 60 -19.33 18.76 -9.81
C GLY A 60 -19.42 17.38 -9.16
N TYR A 61 -18.94 16.37 -9.87
CA TYR A 61 -18.65 15.07 -9.29
C TYR A 61 -17.71 15.32 -8.12
N ASN A 62 -18.26 15.23 -6.91
CA ASN A 62 -17.47 15.19 -5.69
C ASN A 62 -16.63 13.92 -5.79
N HIS A 63 -15.43 14.04 -6.35
CA HIS A 63 -14.45 12.98 -6.30
C HIS A 63 -14.25 12.67 -4.83
N VAL A 64 -14.84 11.55 -4.38
CA VAL A 64 -14.55 10.97 -3.08
C VAL A 64 -13.11 10.48 -3.18
N THR A 65 -12.18 11.40 -2.97
CA THR A 65 -10.80 11.08 -2.68
C THR A 65 -10.82 10.41 -1.32
N SER A 66 -11.10 9.11 -1.31
CA SER A 66 -10.67 8.27 -0.19
C SER A 66 -9.18 8.57 -0.04
N ARG A 67 -8.82 9.33 1.00
CA ARG A 67 -7.44 9.77 1.19
C ARG A 67 -6.65 8.53 1.59
N HIS A 68 -6.00 7.92 0.62
CA HIS A 68 -5.03 6.86 0.85
C HIS A 68 -3.73 7.49 1.40
N TYR A 69 -3.73 7.85 2.68
CA TYR A 69 -2.60 8.53 3.36
C TYR A 69 -1.28 7.74 3.33
N TYR A 70 -1.33 6.46 2.97
CA TYR A 70 -0.19 5.55 2.95
C TYR A 70 0.52 5.46 1.60
N TYR A 71 0.17 6.28 0.61
CA TYR A 71 0.84 6.29 -0.68
C TYR A 71 1.34 7.68 -1.03
N THR A 72 2.58 7.78 -1.51
CA THR A 72 3.04 8.97 -2.21
C THR A 72 3.29 8.65 -3.67
N TYR A 73 2.88 9.58 -4.51
CA TYR A 73 3.10 9.54 -5.94
C TYR A 73 4.11 10.62 -6.34
N HIS A 74 5.26 10.21 -6.86
CA HIS A 74 6.31 11.11 -7.33
C HIS A 74 6.56 10.87 -8.82
N PRO A 75 5.78 11.50 -9.71
CA PRO A 75 5.91 11.27 -11.14
C PRO A 75 7.29 11.73 -11.65
N PRO A 76 8.06 10.88 -12.33
CA PRO A 76 9.22 11.34 -13.07
C PRO A 76 8.79 12.23 -14.25
N THR A 77 9.72 12.99 -14.81
CA THR A 77 9.42 13.84 -15.97
C THR A 77 9.03 13.01 -17.20
N GLN A 78 9.67 11.86 -17.35
CA GLN A 78 9.48 10.89 -18.42
C GLN A 78 10.02 9.53 -17.96
N ILE A 79 9.48 8.44 -18.50
CA ILE A 79 10.03 7.10 -18.28
C ILE A 79 10.72 6.67 -19.56
N HIS A 80 12.04 6.49 -19.49
CA HIS A 80 12.80 5.89 -20.57
C HIS A 80 12.92 4.41 -20.32
N TYR A 81 12.43 3.60 -21.24
CA TYR A 81 12.52 2.16 -21.14
C TYR A 81 13.17 1.61 -22.40
N THR A 82 14.15 0.74 -22.21
CA THR A 82 14.87 0.08 -23.30
C THR A 82 14.65 -1.42 -23.15
N CYS A 83 13.93 -2.01 -24.09
CA CYS A 83 13.72 -3.45 -24.11
C CYS A 83 14.87 -4.12 -24.86
N ARG A 84 15.55 -5.08 -24.22
CA ARG A 84 16.66 -5.83 -24.84
C ARG A 84 16.22 -6.88 -25.84
N HIS A 85 15.04 -7.46 -25.64
CA HIS A 85 14.53 -8.60 -26.42
C HIS A 85 13.24 -8.32 -27.19
N CYS A 86 12.73 -7.08 -27.14
CA CYS A 86 11.57 -6.70 -27.93
C CYS A 86 11.97 -6.26 -29.34
N SER A 87 11.08 -6.51 -30.30
CA SER A 87 11.09 -5.83 -31.60
C SER A 87 11.20 -4.30 -31.39
N SER A 88 11.91 -3.60 -32.30
CA SER A 88 12.39 -2.20 -32.18
C SER A 88 11.37 -1.14 -31.70
N SER A 89 10.07 -1.46 -31.70
CA SER A 89 8.98 -0.63 -31.16
C SER A 89 8.86 -0.62 -29.62
N GLY A 90 9.58 -1.50 -28.91
CA GLY A 90 9.49 -1.63 -27.45
C GLY A 90 10.41 -0.72 -26.64
N SER A 91 11.29 0.03 -27.28
CA SER A 91 12.22 0.96 -26.63
C SER A 91 11.83 2.40 -26.95
N GLY A 92 11.75 3.25 -25.93
CA GLY A 92 11.38 4.65 -26.12
C GLY A 92 11.07 5.41 -24.85
N THR A 93 10.58 6.63 -25.05
CA THR A 93 10.10 7.51 -23.98
C THR A 93 8.60 7.32 -23.83
N TYR A 94 8.17 7.03 -22.61
CA TYR A 94 6.77 6.78 -22.29
C TYR A 94 6.17 7.91 -21.43
N PRO A 95 4.89 8.23 -21.66
CA PRO A 95 4.24 9.35 -20.99
C PRO A 95 3.92 9.05 -19.53
N VAL A 96 4.03 10.06 -18.68
CA VAL A 96 3.81 9.94 -17.23
C VAL A 96 2.61 10.81 -16.86
N TYR A 97 1.64 10.21 -16.16
CA TYR A 97 0.51 10.95 -15.63
C TYR A 97 0.96 11.85 -14.48
N ARG A 98 0.70 13.16 -14.50
CA ARG A 98 1.26 14.08 -13.49
C ARG A 98 0.28 14.59 -12.45
N HIS A 99 -1.01 14.28 -12.61
CA HIS A 99 -2.04 14.75 -11.69
C HIS A 99 -2.22 13.79 -10.51
N GLN A 100 -3.10 14.18 -9.57
CA GLN A 100 -3.50 13.32 -8.46
C GLN A 100 -4.05 11.99 -8.99
N LEU A 101 -3.60 10.88 -8.41
CA LEU A 101 -4.03 9.55 -8.85
C LEU A 101 -5.48 9.27 -8.45
N PRO A 102 -6.26 8.64 -9.34
CA PRO A 102 -7.56 8.07 -8.99
C PRO A 102 -7.43 7.00 -7.89
N SER A 103 -8.49 6.84 -7.08
CA SER A 103 -8.53 5.88 -5.97
C SER A 103 -8.27 4.43 -6.41
N TYR A 104 -8.75 4.04 -7.60
CA TYR A 104 -8.57 2.68 -8.10
C TYR A 104 -7.11 2.27 -8.23
N VAL A 105 -6.18 3.20 -8.49
CA VAL A 105 -4.75 2.89 -8.59
C VAL A 105 -4.23 2.35 -7.26
N TYR A 106 -4.67 2.94 -6.16
CA TYR A 106 -4.32 2.51 -4.80
C TYR A 106 -5.01 1.19 -4.44
N ILE A 107 -6.27 0.99 -4.85
CA ILE A 107 -6.97 -0.29 -4.68
C ILE A 107 -6.16 -1.42 -5.30
N TYR A 108 -5.71 -1.29 -6.56
CA TYR A 108 -4.89 -2.32 -7.20
C TYR A 108 -3.59 -2.59 -6.44
N LYS A 109 -2.95 -1.54 -5.92
CA LYS A 109 -1.73 -1.67 -5.12
C LYS A 109 -1.99 -2.43 -3.81
N ASP A 110 -3.09 -2.11 -3.15
CA ASP A 110 -3.53 -2.64 -1.85
C ASP A 110 -4.11 -4.05 -1.92
N THR A 111 -4.56 -4.53 -3.08
CA THR A 111 -5.21 -5.86 -3.23
C THR A 111 -4.35 -7.02 -2.72
N GLY A 112 -3.05 -6.82 -2.50
CA GLY A 112 -2.14 -7.86 -2.01
C GLY A 112 -1.98 -9.04 -2.96
N GLY A 113 -2.58 -8.96 -4.16
CA GLY A 113 -2.47 -9.97 -5.20
C GLY A 113 -1.06 -10.02 -5.77
N ARG A 114 -0.68 -11.16 -6.35
CA ARG A 114 0.65 -11.39 -6.94
C ARG A 114 1.00 -10.39 -8.02
N TYR A 115 0.00 -9.94 -8.76
CA TYR A 115 0.13 -9.01 -9.87
C TYR A 115 -0.27 -7.58 -9.52
N ASN A 116 -0.39 -7.25 -8.22
CA ASN A 116 -0.73 -5.90 -7.79
C ASN A 116 0.22 -4.85 -8.41
N GLN A 117 1.52 -5.13 -8.48
CA GLN A 117 2.48 -4.25 -9.13
C GLN A 117 2.20 -4.10 -10.63
N LEU A 118 1.91 -5.18 -11.35
CA LEU A 118 1.62 -5.10 -12.79
C LEU A 118 0.30 -4.38 -13.06
N LEU A 119 -0.74 -4.64 -12.28
CA LEU A 119 -2.04 -3.97 -12.40
C LEU A 119 -1.95 -2.49 -12.04
N THR A 120 -1.24 -2.13 -10.96
CA THR A 120 -0.93 -0.73 -10.65
C THR A 120 -0.14 -0.09 -11.79
N GLY A 121 0.87 -0.79 -12.32
CA GLY A 121 1.67 -0.34 -13.46
C GLY A 121 0.83 -0.09 -14.71
N LEU A 122 -0.09 -1.01 -15.01
CA LEU A 122 -1.01 -0.94 -16.14
C LEU A 122 -1.97 0.25 -16.01
N ALA A 123 -2.57 0.42 -14.83
CA ALA A 123 -3.39 1.57 -14.51
C ALA A 123 -2.63 2.89 -14.73
N MET A 124 -1.41 2.98 -14.20
CA MET A 124 -0.55 4.15 -14.33
C MET A 124 -0.12 4.41 -15.78
N TYR A 125 0.19 3.35 -16.53
CA TYR A 125 0.54 3.43 -17.94
C TYR A 125 -0.64 3.93 -18.79
N ASN A 126 -1.83 3.39 -18.55
CA ASN A 126 -3.06 3.81 -19.22
C ASN A 126 -3.38 5.28 -18.94
N LEU A 127 -3.25 5.73 -17.68
CA LEU A 127 -3.37 7.15 -17.30
C LEU A 127 -2.35 8.04 -18.03
N GLY A 128 -1.09 7.61 -18.08
CA GLY A 128 -0.02 8.33 -18.78
C GLY A 128 -0.34 8.51 -20.27
N ARG A 129 -0.69 7.42 -20.95
CA ARG A 129 -1.08 7.44 -22.38
C ARG A 129 -2.28 8.33 -22.62
N SER A 130 -3.30 8.23 -21.78
CA SER A 130 -4.53 9.03 -21.90
C SER A 130 -4.27 10.52 -21.72
N SER A 131 -3.31 10.89 -20.88
CA SER A 131 -2.93 12.29 -20.63
C SER A 131 -2.00 12.90 -21.69
N SER A 132 -1.25 12.08 -22.43
CA SER A 132 -0.20 12.56 -23.37
C SER A 132 -0.67 12.65 -24.82
N GLY A 133 -1.89 12.26 -25.14
CA GLY A 133 -2.42 12.42 -26.49
C GLY A 133 -2.55 13.91 -26.85
N SER A 134 -1.71 14.41 -27.77
CA SER A 134 -1.74 15.79 -28.29
C SER A 134 -3.06 16.19 -28.97
N ASN A 135 -3.99 15.25 -29.12
CA ASN A 135 -5.40 15.49 -29.44
C ASN A 135 -6.27 15.25 -28.20
N SER A 136 -6.05 16.05 -27.16
CA SER A 136 -6.88 16.10 -25.94
C SER A 136 -8.37 16.25 -26.26
N ASN A 137 -8.72 16.82 -27.42
CA ASN A 137 -10.10 16.95 -27.89
C ASN A 137 -10.76 15.63 -28.37
N SER A 138 -10.01 14.56 -28.65
CA SER A 138 -10.59 13.30 -29.17
C SER A 138 -10.66 12.17 -28.14
N TYR A 139 -9.84 12.21 -27.10
CA TYR A 139 -9.85 11.21 -26.02
C TYR A 139 -10.57 11.69 -24.76
N SER A 140 -10.75 13.01 -24.57
CA SER A 140 -11.42 13.55 -23.38
C SER A 140 -12.94 13.30 -23.32
N SER A 141 -13.58 12.84 -24.40
CA SER A 141 -15.04 12.59 -24.44
C SER A 141 -15.44 11.15 -24.72
N ARG A 142 -14.50 10.26 -25.07
CA ARG A 142 -14.84 8.84 -25.24
C ARG A 142 -14.85 8.19 -23.87
N ASN A 143 -15.96 8.41 -23.16
CA ASN A 143 -16.34 7.61 -22.01
C ASN A 143 -16.39 6.17 -22.51
N TYR A 144 -15.35 5.40 -22.24
CA TYR A 144 -15.37 3.97 -22.49
C TYR A 144 -16.49 3.40 -21.62
N ALA A 145 -17.52 2.88 -22.30
CA ALA A 145 -18.67 2.27 -21.67
C ALA A 145 -18.52 0.76 -21.81
N PRO A 146 -17.96 0.05 -20.81
CA PRO A 146 -17.81 -1.39 -20.89
C PRO A 146 -19.15 -2.07 -21.17
N SER A 147 -19.15 -3.00 -22.11
CA SER A 147 -20.26 -3.94 -22.30
C SER A 147 -20.33 -4.90 -21.12
N GLN A 148 -21.54 -5.39 -20.79
CA GLN A 148 -21.72 -6.35 -19.69
C GLN A 148 -21.03 -7.70 -19.96
N GLU A 149 -20.72 -7.99 -21.23
CA GLU A 149 -20.10 -9.24 -21.68
C GLU A 149 -18.60 -9.08 -22.00
N GLU A 150 -18.04 -7.87 -21.85
CA GLU A 150 -16.62 -7.62 -22.08
C GLU A 150 -15.78 -8.17 -20.93
N LYS A 151 -14.75 -8.94 -21.29
CA LYS A 151 -13.76 -9.46 -20.34
C LYS A 151 -12.38 -8.98 -20.73
N CYS A 152 -11.66 -8.45 -19.74
CA CYS A 152 -10.28 -8.05 -19.91
C CYS A 152 -9.40 -8.78 -18.92
N SER A 153 -8.24 -9.22 -19.39
CA SER A 153 -7.31 -9.97 -18.58
C SER A 153 -5.87 -9.66 -18.94
N LEU A 154 -5.02 -9.78 -17.91
CA LEU A 154 -3.58 -9.63 -18.02
C LEU A 154 -3.00 -11.04 -17.93
N GLN A 155 -2.35 -11.47 -18.99
CA GLN A 155 -1.61 -12.73 -19.02
C GLN A 155 -0.12 -12.45 -18.94
N VAL A 156 0.54 -13.03 -17.94
CA VAL A 156 2.00 -13.05 -17.83
C VAL A 156 2.47 -14.37 -18.42
N THR A 157 3.25 -14.29 -19.49
CA THR A 157 3.74 -15.48 -20.21
C THR A 157 5.19 -15.76 -19.81
N ASP A 158 5.43 -16.97 -19.33
CA ASP A 158 6.76 -17.57 -19.14
C ASP A 158 6.92 -18.76 -20.11
N LEU A 159 8.16 -19.23 -20.33
CA LEU A 159 8.47 -20.28 -21.30
C LEU A 159 7.70 -21.59 -21.09
N ILE A 160 7.27 -21.85 -19.85
CA ILE A 160 6.62 -23.10 -19.43
C ILE A 160 5.30 -22.88 -18.68
N HIS A 161 4.96 -21.64 -18.34
CA HIS A 161 3.81 -21.31 -17.51
C HIS A 161 3.14 -20.03 -17.99
N PHE A 162 1.81 -19.98 -17.91
CA PHE A 162 1.07 -18.75 -18.05
C PHE A 162 0.14 -18.59 -16.86
N GLU A 163 -0.02 -17.35 -16.41
CA GLU A 163 -1.02 -16.99 -15.41
C GLU A 163 -1.82 -15.81 -15.93
N GLU A 164 -3.13 -15.86 -15.74
CA GLU A 164 -4.08 -14.87 -16.24
C GLU A 164 -4.80 -14.23 -15.06
N THR A 165 -4.94 -12.92 -15.07
CA THR A 165 -5.66 -12.16 -14.05
C THR A 165 -6.68 -11.27 -14.70
N GLU A 166 -7.96 -11.52 -14.43
CA GLU A 166 -9.06 -10.68 -14.90
C GLU A 166 -9.05 -9.31 -14.22
N PHE A 167 -9.40 -8.28 -14.97
CA PHE A 167 -9.48 -6.92 -14.48
C PHE A 167 -10.51 -6.08 -15.26
N PRO A 168 -11.03 -4.99 -14.68
CA PRO A 168 -11.95 -4.09 -15.39
C PRO A 168 -11.38 -3.49 -16.68
N CYS A 169 -12.09 -3.67 -17.79
CA CYS A 169 -11.62 -3.27 -19.12
C CYS A 169 -11.29 -1.78 -19.29
N PHE A 170 -11.85 -0.89 -18.47
CA PHE A 170 -11.50 0.54 -18.53
C PHE A 170 -10.00 0.78 -18.29
N MET A 171 -9.28 -0.14 -17.64
CA MET A 171 -7.84 -0.05 -17.41
C MET A 171 -7.00 -0.17 -18.68
N ILE A 172 -7.57 -0.71 -19.76
CA ILE A 172 -6.91 -0.78 -21.07
C ILE A 172 -7.61 0.08 -22.11
N SER A 173 -8.44 1.02 -21.67
CA SER A 173 -9.18 1.92 -22.56
C SER A 173 -8.30 2.68 -23.57
N SER A 174 -7.04 3.00 -23.23
CA SER A 174 -6.11 3.63 -24.18
C SER A 174 -5.53 2.69 -25.24
N PHE A 175 -5.72 1.37 -25.09
CA PHE A 175 -5.34 0.35 -26.07
C PHE A 175 -6.49 -0.04 -26.98
N ILE A 176 -7.73 0.09 -26.50
CA ILE A 176 -8.93 -0.25 -27.28
C ILE A 176 -9.10 0.82 -28.36
N GLN A 177 -8.91 0.43 -29.61
CA GLN A 177 -9.19 1.32 -30.73
C GLN A 177 -10.70 1.47 -30.82
N SER A 178 -11.23 2.62 -30.39
CA SER A 178 -12.68 2.85 -30.37
C SER A 178 -13.25 2.80 -31.80
N SER A 179 -13.76 1.63 -32.17
CA SER A 179 -14.70 1.45 -33.26
C SER A 179 -15.91 2.32 -32.95
N LYS A 180 -16.27 3.21 -33.89
CA LYS A 180 -17.34 4.21 -33.76
C LYS A 180 -18.58 3.66 -33.04
N SER A 181 -18.75 3.99 -31.77
CA SER A 181 -19.93 3.64 -30.97
C SER A 181 -20.79 4.89 -30.78
N ASN A 182 -22.04 4.83 -31.27
CA ASN A 182 -23.00 5.94 -31.31
C ASN A 182 -23.94 5.95 -30.08
N THR A 183 -23.55 5.41 -28.93
CA THR A 183 -24.47 5.36 -27.77
C THR A 183 -23.72 5.61 -26.47
N GLU A 184 -23.74 6.86 -26.06
CA GLU A 184 -23.14 7.34 -24.81
C GLU A 184 -24.00 6.93 -23.61
N LYS A 185 -23.51 5.96 -22.84
CA LYS A 185 -23.76 5.91 -21.39
C LYS A 185 -22.42 6.13 -20.71
N SER A 186 -22.23 7.30 -20.10
CA SER A 186 -21.02 7.58 -19.33
C SER A 186 -21.04 6.71 -18.06
N ILE A 187 -20.00 5.88 -17.92
CA ILE A 187 -19.79 5.13 -16.68
C ILE A 187 -18.97 6.01 -15.75
N ASP A 188 -19.49 6.20 -14.55
CA ASP A 188 -18.84 6.97 -13.50
C ASP A 188 -17.66 6.16 -12.91
N ILE A 189 -16.45 6.45 -13.41
CA ILE A 189 -15.17 5.84 -13.00
C ILE A 189 -14.85 6.15 -11.52
N THR A 190 -15.58 7.07 -10.86
CA THR A 190 -15.45 7.27 -9.41
C THR A 190 -16.14 6.21 -8.55
N SER A 191 -16.95 5.31 -9.14
CA SER A 191 -17.62 4.26 -8.39
C SER A 191 -16.64 3.15 -7.95
N SER A 192 -16.47 3.04 -6.64
CA SER A 192 -15.56 2.16 -5.90
C SER A 192 -15.88 0.66 -5.95
N GLN A 193 -16.58 0.15 -6.98
CA GLN A 193 -17.01 -1.25 -7.11
C GLN A 193 -16.08 -2.09 -7.99
N ILE A 194 -14.78 -1.83 -7.91
CA ILE A 194 -13.78 -2.63 -8.61
C ILE A 194 -13.41 -3.81 -7.70
N ASP A 195 -14.12 -4.93 -7.84
CA ASP A 195 -13.76 -6.20 -7.19
C ASP A 195 -12.64 -6.86 -8.00
N VAL A 196 -11.40 -6.70 -7.55
CA VAL A 196 -10.24 -7.36 -8.13
C VAL A 196 -10.03 -8.63 -7.32
N ARG A 197 -10.45 -9.77 -7.87
CA ARG A 197 -10.18 -11.07 -7.25
C ARG A 197 -8.92 -11.67 -7.86
N PRO A 198 -7.81 -11.73 -7.11
CA PRO A 198 -6.68 -12.54 -7.54
C PRO A 198 -7.07 -14.01 -7.40
N GLU A 199 -7.58 -14.60 -8.47
CA GLU A 199 -7.84 -16.04 -8.52
C GLU A 199 -6.50 -16.74 -8.75
N SER A 200 -5.85 -17.22 -7.69
CA SER A 200 -4.65 -18.02 -7.87
C SER A 200 -4.45 -19.03 -6.75
N THR A 201 -4.37 -20.30 -7.16
CA THR A 201 -4.37 -21.51 -6.33
C THR A 201 -2.98 -22.06 -5.99
N ARG A 202 -1.88 -21.42 -6.45
CA ARG A 202 -0.51 -21.95 -6.27
C ARG A 202 0.30 -21.22 -5.20
N GLU A 203 1.18 -21.89 -4.47
CA GLU A 203 1.89 -21.26 -3.34
C GLU A 203 3.11 -20.42 -3.77
N ASP A 204 3.72 -20.70 -4.93
CA ASP A 204 4.92 -19.99 -5.37
C ASP A 204 4.59 -18.82 -6.32
N PRO A 205 4.99 -17.58 -5.98
CA PRO A 205 4.80 -16.43 -6.86
C PRO A 205 5.77 -16.51 -8.05
N LEU A 206 5.22 -16.51 -9.27
CA LEU A 206 6.02 -16.34 -10.49
C LEU A 206 6.77 -15.00 -10.39
N GLN A 207 8.10 -15.06 -10.26
CA GLN A 207 8.91 -13.85 -10.23
C GLN A 207 8.93 -13.26 -11.63
N VAL A 208 8.25 -12.12 -11.79
CA VAL A 208 8.19 -11.44 -13.08
C VAL A 208 9.61 -10.97 -13.46
N THR A 209 10.21 -11.57 -14.48
CA THR A 209 11.56 -11.22 -14.94
C THR A 209 11.55 -9.99 -15.86
N GLU A 210 12.71 -9.40 -16.12
CA GLU A 210 12.82 -8.21 -16.97
C GLU A 210 12.44 -8.48 -18.43
N ASP A 211 12.57 -9.73 -18.86
CA ASP A 211 12.38 -10.14 -20.26
C ASP A 211 10.97 -10.68 -20.55
N GLN A 212 10.08 -10.71 -19.56
CA GLN A 212 8.72 -11.22 -19.74
C GLN A 212 7.79 -10.20 -20.42
N GLU A 213 6.95 -10.74 -21.31
CA GLU A 213 5.88 -10.00 -21.97
C GLU A 213 4.55 -10.14 -21.24
N CYS A 214 3.90 -9.01 -21.04
CA CYS A 214 2.57 -8.91 -20.48
C CYS A 214 1.59 -8.77 -21.64
N ILE A 215 0.73 -9.77 -21.80
CA ILE A 215 -0.29 -9.79 -22.85
C ILE A 215 -1.60 -9.30 -22.24
N LEU A 216 -2.14 -8.24 -22.81
CA LEU A 216 -3.45 -7.71 -22.48
C LEU A 216 -4.46 -8.28 -23.46
N TRP A 217 -5.44 -9.00 -22.93
CA TRP A 217 -6.56 -9.50 -23.71
C TRP A 217 -7.77 -8.61 -23.50
N HIS A 218 -8.42 -8.26 -24.61
CA HIS A 218 -9.74 -7.67 -24.64
C HIS A 218 -10.63 -8.63 -25.41
N ASN A 219 -11.50 -9.34 -24.69
CA ASN A 219 -12.41 -10.33 -25.24
C ASN A 219 -13.80 -9.71 -25.33
N THR A 220 -14.19 -9.37 -26.54
CA THR A 220 -15.56 -8.94 -26.88
C THR A 220 -16.36 -10.13 -27.40
N THR A 221 -17.67 -9.97 -27.56
CA THR A 221 -18.53 -11.03 -28.10
C THR A 221 -18.15 -11.44 -29.52
N THR A 222 -17.57 -10.53 -30.30
CA THR A 222 -17.24 -10.74 -31.72
C THR A 222 -15.76 -10.93 -31.97
N ASP A 223 -14.90 -10.26 -31.20
CA ASP A 223 -13.47 -10.15 -31.50
C ASP A 223 -12.58 -10.28 -30.26
N LYS A 224 -11.42 -10.91 -30.45
CA LYS A 224 -10.34 -10.99 -29.45
C LYS A 224 -9.19 -10.10 -29.87
N GLU A 225 -9.03 -8.99 -29.16
CA GLU A 225 -7.90 -8.09 -29.37
C GLU A 225 -6.77 -8.45 -28.40
N LYS A 226 -5.55 -8.52 -28.94
CA LYS A 226 -4.33 -8.81 -28.18
C LYS A 226 -3.40 -7.60 -28.23
N ASN A 227 -3.05 -7.05 -27.07
CA ASN A 227 -2.05 -6.00 -26.95
C ASN A 227 -0.86 -6.51 -26.14
N GLN A 228 0.36 -6.19 -26.59
CA GLN A 228 1.60 -6.61 -25.91
C GLN A 228 2.24 -5.42 -25.23
N VAL A 229 2.63 -5.58 -23.96
CA VAL A 229 3.33 -4.57 -23.17
C VAL A 229 4.47 -5.25 -22.41
N PRO A 230 5.67 -4.68 -22.35
CA PRO A 230 6.75 -5.24 -21.53
C PRO A 230 6.37 -5.23 -20.04
N CYS A 231 6.46 -6.37 -19.35
CA CYS A 231 6.11 -6.41 -17.92
C CYS A 231 7.05 -5.53 -17.07
N ALA A 232 8.32 -5.44 -17.45
CA ALA A 232 9.28 -4.56 -16.79
C ALA A 232 8.89 -3.08 -16.88
N LEU A 233 8.31 -2.64 -18.01
CA LEU A 233 7.78 -1.28 -18.15
C LEU A 233 6.65 -1.03 -17.15
N LEU A 234 5.70 -1.97 -17.03
CA LEU A 234 4.61 -1.86 -16.06
C LEU A 234 5.15 -1.81 -14.62
N LYS A 235 6.17 -2.61 -14.30
CA LYS A 235 6.86 -2.52 -13.00
C LYS A 235 7.48 -1.15 -12.75
N GLU A 236 8.12 -0.54 -13.74
CA GLU A 236 8.66 0.83 -13.61
C GLU A 236 7.57 1.85 -13.31
N TYR A 237 6.42 1.77 -13.99
CA TYR A 237 5.27 2.59 -13.64
C TYR A 237 4.79 2.34 -12.22
N ALA A 238 4.74 1.09 -11.76
CA ALA A 238 4.30 0.74 -10.41
C ALA A 238 5.23 1.26 -9.31
N LYS A 239 6.53 1.42 -9.60
CA LYS A 239 7.53 2.00 -8.68
C LYS A 239 7.31 3.48 -8.41
N THR A 240 6.66 4.20 -9.31
CA THR A 240 6.31 5.62 -9.11
C THR A 240 5.27 5.82 -7.99
N VAL A 241 4.49 4.78 -7.69
CA VAL A 241 3.55 4.73 -6.57
C VAL A 241 4.20 3.97 -5.42
N THR A 242 4.81 4.71 -4.51
CA THR A 242 5.46 4.12 -3.34
C THR A 242 4.46 4.01 -2.20
N SER A 243 4.33 2.83 -1.60
CA SER A 243 3.75 2.72 -0.27
C SER A 243 4.64 3.51 0.66
N ASN A 244 4.10 4.59 1.23
CA ASN A 244 4.66 5.18 2.42
C ASN A 244 4.59 4.10 3.49
N GLY A 245 5.69 3.37 3.67
CA GLY A 245 6.00 2.90 5.01
C GLY A 245 5.89 4.10 5.94
N VAL A 246 5.46 3.87 7.18
CA VAL A 246 5.57 4.89 8.23
C VAL A 246 6.94 5.55 8.06
N PRO A 247 7.01 6.87 7.80
CA PRO A 247 8.25 7.51 7.41
C PRO A 247 9.36 7.14 8.39
N VAL A 248 10.59 6.97 7.92
CA VAL A 248 11.70 6.50 8.78
C VAL A 248 11.85 7.35 10.03
N TYR A 249 11.61 8.65 9.92
CA TYR A 249 11.64 9.57 11.05
C TYR A 249 10.49 9.39 12.06
N ILE A 250 9.42 8.66 11.76
CA ILE A 250 8.34 8.37 12.71
C ILE A 250 8.64 7.08 13.48
N TRP A 251 9.01 5.98 12.82
CA TRP A 251 9.25 4.70 13.50
C TRP A 251 10.63 4.60 14.15
N LEU A 252 11.65 5.26 13.60
CA LEU A 252 13.01 5.21 14.14
C LEU A 252 13.07 5.81 15.56
N PRO A 253 12.49 6.99 15.86
CA PRO A 253 12.47 7.50 17.23
C PRO A 253 11.64 6.63 18.18
N THR A 254 10.54 6.03 17.72
CA THR A 254 9.76 5.10 18.57
C THR A 254 10.58 3.87 18.91
N LEU A 255 11.29 3.30 17.94
CA LEU A 255 12.15 2.15 18.14
C LEU A 255 13.33 2.47 19.07
N ILE A 256 13.98 3.62 18.87
CA ILE A 256 15.06 4.10 19.75
C ILE A 256 14.53 4.31 21.18
N ALA A 257 13.37 4.94 21.34
CA ALA A 257 12.76 5.15 22.66
C ALA A 257 12.48 3.82 23.36
N VAL A 258 11.93 2.82 22.66
CA VAL A 258 11.70 1.47 23.21
C VAL A 258 13.02 0.82 23.65
N ILE A 259 14.07 0.89 22.83
CA ILE A 259 15.39 0.34 23.18
C ILE A 259 15.97 1.02 24.42
N ILE A 260 15.89 2.36 24.51
CA ILE A 260 16.35 3.12 25.67
C ILE A 260 15.54 2.74 26.91
N THR A 261 14.21 2.65 26.82
CA THR A 261 13.36 2.25 27.95
C THR A 261 13.72 0.85 28.44
N ILE A 262 13.94 -0.11 27.53
CA ILE A 262 14.37 -1.47 27.89
C ILE A 262 15.74 -1.43 28.58
N TYR A 263 16.72 -0.73 28.00
CA TYR A 263 18.07 -0.62 28.57
C TYR A 263 18.06 -0.02 29.97
N VAL A 264 17.34 1.09 30.16
CA VAL A 264 17.20 1.77 31.45
C VAL A 264 16.51 0.87 32.47
N THR A 265 15.43 0.20 32.08
CA THR A 265 14.70 -0.75 32.95
C THR A 265 15.61 -1.90 33.38
N CYS A 266 16.32 -2.54 32.46
CA CYS A 266 17.28 -3.60 32.76
C CYS A 266 18.42 -3.11 33.66
N TYR A 267 18.94 -1.91 33.43
CA TYR A 267 19.98 -1.30 34.26
C TYR A 267 19.50 -1.09 35.71
N TYR A 268 18.31 -0.53 35.91
CA TYR A 268 17.74 -0.34 37.25
C TYR A 268 17.45 -1.66 37.96
N VAL A 269 16.92 -2.68 37.25
CA VAL A 269 16.67 -4.02 37.80
C VAL A 269 17.98 -4.67 38.27
N ASN A 270 19.04 -4.59 37.45
CA ASN A 270 20.35 -5.13 37.80
C ASN A 270 20.98 -4.40 38.99
N LYS A 271 20.89 -3.07 39.01
CA LYS A 271 21.37 -2.26 40.14
C LYS A 271 20.63 -2.59 41.44
N TYR A 272 19.30 -2.71 41.39
CA TYR A 272 18.48 -3.07 42.55
C TYR A 272 18.82 -4.48 43.06
N ARG A 273 19.05 -5.44 42.16
CA ARG A 273 19.54 -6.78 42.54
C ARG A 273 20.89 -6.73 43.26
N GLN A 274 21.85 -5.98 42.75
CA GLN A 274 23.16 -5.86 43.40
C GLN A 274 23.08 -5.27 44.82
N SER A 275 22.18 -4.31 45.05
CA SER A 275 21.97 -3.74 46.39
C SER A 275 21.41 -4.77 47.37
N ARG A 276 20.47 -5.63 46.95
CA ARG A 276 19.90 -6.69 47.80
C ARG A 276 20.92 -7.76 48.21
N VAL A 277 21.87 -8.11 47.33
CA VAL A 277 22.89 -9.14 47.62
C VAL A 277 23.88 -8.69 48.70
N LYS A 278 24.13 -7.38 48.82
CA LYS A 278 25.05 -6.83 49.84
C LYS A 278 24.46 -6.79 51.25
N GLU A 279 23.14 -6.91 51.40
CA GLU A 279 22.45 -6.83 52.69
C GLU A 279 22.27 -8.20 53.37
N THR A 280 22.47 -9.29 52.62
CA THR A 280 22.59 -10.64 53.19
C THR A 280 24.04 -10.93 53.59
N THR A 281 24.56 -10.16 54.56
CA THR A 281 25.72 -10.61 55.34
C THR A 281 25.28 -11.86 56.11
N PRO A 282 25.93 -13.02 55.97
CA PRO A 282 25.52 -14.21 56.69
C PRO A 282 25.65 -13.93 58.19
N LEU A 283 24.52 -13.95 58.89
CA LEU A 283 24.43 -13.86 60.35
C LEU A 283 24.89 -15.19 60.96
N ASN A 284 26.15 -15.57 60.73
CA ASN A 284 26.75 -16.81 61.22
C ASN A 284 28.15 -16.54 61.79
N ASP A 285 28.26 -15.51 62.63
CA ASP A 285 29.25 -15.50 63.70
C ASP A 285 28.54 -15.93 64.99
N ILE A 286 28.20 -17.22 65.08
CA ILE A 286 27.96 -17.83 66.39
C ILE A 286 29.35 -18.16 66.93
N PRO A 287 29.84 -17.46 67.97
CA PRO A 287 31.10 -17.82 68.60
C PRO A 287 30.94 -19.23 69.19
N VAL A 288 31.69 -20.19 68.63
CA VAL A 288 31.84 -21.50 69.23
C VAL A 288 32.59 -21.29 70.55
N VAL A 289 31.85 -21.28 71.65
CA VAL A 289 32.39 -21.23 73.00
C VAL A 289 33.25 -22.47 73.19
N GLY A 290 34.57 -22.27 73.18
CA GLY A 290 35.54 -23.29 73.53
C GLY A 290 35.40 -23.63 75.01
N TYR A 291 34.94 -24.85 75.31
CA TYR A 291 35.04 -25.41 76.65
C TYR A 291 36.50 -25.80 76.90
N SER A 292 37.17 -25.05 77.76
CA SER A 292 38.49 -25.40 78.30
C SER A 292 38.29 -26.46 79.39
N ALA A 293 38.69 -27.71 79.10
CA ALA A 293 38.76 -28.77 80.10
C ALA A 293 40.10 -28.66 80.84
N ASN A 294 40.05 -28.37 82.13
CA ASN A 294 41.19 -28.46 83.04
C ASN A 294 41.60 -29.93 83.21
N HIS A 295 42.91 -30.19 83.08
CA HIS A 295 43.59 -31.34 83.68
C HIS A 295 44.95 -30.91 84.20
#